data_AF-A0A7J4EDX2-F1
#
_entry.id   AF-A0A7J4EDX2-F1
#
_cell.length_a   1.000
_cell.length_b   1.000
_cell.length_c   1.000
_cell.angle_alpha   90.00
_cell.angle_beta   90.00
_cell.angle_gamma   90.00
#
_symmetry.space_group_name_H-M   'P 1'
#
loop_
_entity.id
_entity.type
_entity.pdbx_description
1 polymer ?
#
loop_
_entity_poly.entity_id
_entity_poly.type
_entity_poly.pdbx_seq_one_letter_code
_entity_poly.pdbx_strand_id
1 'polypeptide(L)'
;MTDTPRTTMPITEKIGLGITLVIAIILIGYSVFSLLIDVILKFDKSGIVIDLILLAIGIALGYFSIRIYKKSVYYESLVNSAFDNGVYRRLEPVLRKVAEAHTEMEGLESRLNIIDRKVQTVIDEQVKSEPRLEVETAIAPGTSMGFIIKTIFLAIITMSGFLFMLYTSVGYSHFAALLFFFLWWLLISYEFKLFNNTAAWVIAFLPLLLVPVSFMILGYFIDPNNLVALFYLFLALYVFLYFSWAVYETKGTLPFNLNIGRYFKQK
;
A
#
# COMPACT_ATOMS: atom_id res chain seq x y z
N MET A 1 1.24 -13.39 -9.93
CA MET A 1 -0.21 -13.72 -9.87
C MET A 1 -0.90 -12.46 -9.39
N THR A 2 -1.56 -11.77 -10.31
CA THR A 2 -1.90 -10.35 -10.25
C THR A 2 -3.33 -10.14 -9.77
N ASP A 3 -3.51 -9.54 -8.59
CA ASP A 3 -4.82 -9.06 -8.16
C ASP A 3 -5.15 -7.77 -8.91
N THR A 4 -6.19 -7.87 -9.73
CA THR A 4 -6.85 -6.75 -10.41
C THR A 4 -7.63 -5.93 -9.38
N PRO A 5 -7.77 -4.60 -9.54
CA PRO A 5 -8.63 -3.80 -8.67
C PRO A 5 -10.07 -4.10 -9.06
N ARG A 6 -10.59 -5.22 -8.56
CA ARG A 6 -11.98 -5.55 -8.69
C ARG A 6 -12.72 -4.62 -7.73
N THR A 7 -13.47 -3.68 -8.28
CA THR A 7 -14.66 -3.09 -7.65
C THR A 7 -15.76 -4.14 -7.51
N THR A 8 -15.39 -5.35 -7.10
CA THR A 8 -16.30 -6.35 -6.59
C THR A 8 -16.50 -6.02 -5.14
N MET A 9 -17.76 -5.87 -4.74
CA MET A 9 -18.16 -5.87 -3.33
C MET A 9 -17.35 -6.94 -2.58
N PRO A 10 -16.66 -6.60 -1.48
CA PRO A 10 -15.74 -7.50 -0.81
C PRO A 10 -16.45 -8.82 -0.51
N ILE A 11 -15.71 -9.93 -0.63
CA ILE A 11 -16.28 -11.28 -0.52
C ILE A 11 -17.08 -11.44 0.79
N THR A 12 -16.64 -10.77 1.87
CA THR A 12 -17.32 -10.69 3.16
C THR A 12 -18.69 -10.00 3.09
N GLU A 13 -18.85 -8.93 2.33
CA GLU A 13 -20.14 -8.24 2.14
C GLU A 13 -21.07 -9.03 1.21
N LYS A 14 -20.53 -9.70 0.18
CA LYS A 14 -21.32 -10.62 -0.67
C LYS A 14 -21.83 -11.82 0.12
N ILE A 15 -20.99 -12.39 0.99
CA ILE A 15 -21.37 -13.48 1.91
C ILE A 15 -22.36 -12.96 2.95
N GLY A 16 -22.13 -11.79 3.53
CA GLY A 16 -23.02 -11.15 4.51
C GLY A 16 -24.44 -10.94 3.95
N LEU A 17 -24.55 -10.35 2.76
CA LEU A 17 -25.84 -10.18 2.08
C LEU A 17 -26.51 -11.51 1.72
N GLY A 18 -25.73 -12.52 1.32
CA GLY A 18 -26.24 -13.87 1.07
C GLY A 18 -26.84 -14.49 2.33
N ILE A 19 -26.14 -14.38 3.46
CA ILE A 19 -26.61 -14.88 4.76
C ILE A 19 -27.86 -14.11 5.21
N THR A 20 -27.89 -12.78 5.10
CA THR A 20 -29.07 -11.97 5.44
C THR A 20 -30.29 -12.34 4.59
N LEU A 21 -30.09 -12.65 3.31
CA LEU A 21 -31.17 -13.05 2.41
C LEU A 21 -31.69 -14.46 2.75
N VAL A 22 -30.82 -15.41 3.09
CA VAL A 22 -31.23 -16.74 3.56
C VAL A 22 -32.01 -16.65 4.88
N ILE A 23 -31.54 -15.82 5.83
CA ILE A 23 -32.24 -15.56 7.09
C ILE A 23 -33.62 -14.95 6.82
N ALA A 24 -33.72 -13.97 5.91
CA ALA A 24 -35.00 -13.37 5.55
C ALA A 24 -35.99 -14.39 4.96
N ILE A 25 -35.53 -15.30 4.09
CA ILE A 25 -36.37 -16.36 3.51
C ILE A 25 -36.88 -17.32 4.58
N ILE A 26 -36.00 -17.76 5.49
CA ILE A 26 -36.37 -18.66 6.59
C ILE A 26 -37.39 -17.97 7.50
N LEU A 27 -37.18 -16.70 7.81
CA LEU A 27 -38.04 -15.92 8.71
C LEU A 27 -39.43 -15.67 8.09
N ILE A 28 -39.49 -15.37 6.79
CA ILE A 28 -40.76 -15.27 6.06
C ILE A 28 -41.46 -16.62 6.04
N GLY A 29 -40.75 -17.72 5.75
CA GLY A 29 -41.33 -19.06 5.71
C GLY A 29 -41.91 -19.49 7.07
N TYR A 30 -41.17 -19.27 8.16
CA TYR A 30 -41.63 -19.57 9.51
C TYR A 30 -42.83 -18.71 9.91
N SER A 31 -42.76 -17.41 9.64
CA SER A 31 -43.84 -16.47 9.96
C SER A 31 -45.13 -16.77 9.17
N VAL A 32 -45.03 -17.13 7.89
CA VAL A 32 -46.20 -17.54 7.08
C VAL A 32 -46.79 -18.86 7.60
N PHE A 33 -45.95 -19.82 7.97
CA PHE A 33 -46.40 -21.10 8.51
C PHE A 33 -47.08 -20.96 9.88
N SER A 34 -46.49 -20.15 10.77
CA SER A 34 -47.08 -19.83 12.08
C SER A 34 -48.42 -19.11 11.92
N LEU A 35 -48.49 -18.10 11.04
CA LEU A 35 -49.71 -17.36 10.76
C LEU A 35 -50.82 -18.28 10.22
N LEU A 36 -50.46 -19.26 9.38
CA LEU A 36 -51.39 -20.27 8.86
C LEU A 36 -51.99 -21.13 9.99
N ILE A 37 -51.16 -21.54 10.96
CA ILE A 37 -51.61 -22.33 12.12
C ILE A 37 -52.51 -21.48 13.02
N ASP A 38 -52.10 -20.25 13.32
CA ASP A 38 -52.81 -19.39 14.26
C ASP A 38 -54.14 -18.88 13.70
N VAL A 39 -54.25 -18.70 12.37
CA VAL A 39 -55.50 -18.32 11.69
C VAL A 39 -56.44 -19.52 11.48
N ILE A 40 -55.94 -20.73 11.20
CA ILE A 40 -56.81 -21.86 10.82
C ILE A 40 -57.11 -22.81 11.98
N LEU A 41 -56.14 -23.08 12.86
CA LEU A 41 -56.25 -24.15 13.86
C LEU A 41 -56.62 -23.68 15.26
N LYS A 42 -56.10 -22.53 15.72
CA LYS A 42 -56.24 -22.11 17.14
C LYS A 42 -56.75 -20.69 17.39
N PHE A 43 -56.98 -19.89 16.35
CA PHE A 43 -57.52 -18.52 16.40
C PHE A 43 -57.03 -17.69 17.60
N ASP A 44 -55.71 -17.60 17.75
CA ASP A 44 -55.08 -16.76 18.76
C ASP A 44 -54.83 -15.36 18.21
N LYS A 45 -55.56 -14.38 18.73
CA LYS A 45 -55.43 -12.97 18.30
C LYS A 45 -54.04 -12.39 18.58
N SER A 46 -53.35 -12.90 19.60
CA SER A 46 -52.02 -12.40 19.99
C SER A 46 -50.91 -12.98 19.11
N GLY A 47 -50.98 -14.27 18.76
CA GLY A 47 -50.07 -14.93 17.83
C GLY A 47 -50.12 -14.31 16.42
N ILE A 48 -51.32 -14.04 15.91
CA ILE A 48 -51.52 -13.42 14.59
C ILE A 48 -50.81 -12.06 14.48
N VAL A 49 -50.84 -11.23 15.54
CA VAL A 49 -50.17 -9.91 15.53
C VAL A 49 -48.66 -10.04 15.54
N ILE A 50 -48.13 -10.96 16.33
CA ILE A 50 -46.69 -11.24 16.43
C ILE A 50 -46.17 -11.78 15.08
N ASP A 51 -46.91 -12.69 14.46
CA ASP A 51 -46.57 -13.24 13.16
C ASP A 51 -46.61 -12.19 12.05
N LEU A 52 -47.56 -11.26 12.08
CA LEU A 52 -47.64 -10.16 11.12
C LEU A 52 -46.44 -9.20 11.22
N ILE A 53 -45.95 -8.94 12.44
CA ILE A 53 -44.76 -8.12 12.68
C ILE A 53 -43.49 -8.83 12.19
N LEU A 54 -43.35 -10.13 12.50
CA LEU A 54 -42.25 -10.95 12.00
C LEU A 54 -42.23 -11.02 10.48
N LEU A 55 -43.41 -11.13 9.84
CA LEU A 55 -43.56 -11.12 8.40
C LEU A 55 -43.10 -9.79 7.78
N ALA A 56 -43.50 -8.66 8.38
CA ALA A 56 -43.11 -7.33 7.94
C ALA A 56 -41.58 -7.13 8.03
N ILE A 57 -40.95 -7.61 9.10
CA ILE A 57 -39.49 -7.55 9.28
C ILE A 57 -38.78 -8.43 8.23
N GLY A 58 -39.26 -9.65 8.00
CA GLY A 58 -38.71 -10.55 6.99
C GLY A 58 -38.77 -9.97 5.57
N ILE A 59 -39.91 -9.40 5.19
CA ILE A 59 -40.09 -8.73 3.88
C ILE A 59 -39.17 -7.52 3.74
N ALA A 60 -39.03 -6.69 4.78
CA ALA A 60 -38.14 -5.54 4.75
C ALA A 60 -36.67 -5.96 4.55
N LEU A 61 -36.19 -6.95 5.32
CA LEU A 61 -34.82 -7.48 5.19
C LEU A 61 -34.55 -8.07 3.80
N GLY A 62 -35.50 -8.83 3.24
CA GLY A 62 -35.40 -9.35 1.89
C GLY A 62 -35.33 -8.25 0.84
N TYR A 63 -36.22 -7.25 0.94
CA TYR A 63 -36.27 -6.12 0.01
C TYR A 63 -34.98 -5.29 0.01
N PHE A 64 -34.46 -4.94 1.20
CA PHE A 64 -33.22 -4.18 1.33
C PHE A 64 -32.01 -4.96 0.81
N SER A 65 -31.92 -6.25 1.09
CA SER A 65 -30.82 -7.10 0.61
C SER A 65 -30.80 -7.17 -0.92
N ILE A 66 -31.96 -7.36 -1.56
CA ILE A 66 -32.09 -7.37 -3.03
C ILE A 66 -31.74 -6.00 -3.64
N ARG A 67 -32.19 -4.91 -3.01
CA ARG A 67 -31.91 -3.55 -3.48
C ARG A 67 -30.42 -3.22 -3.45
N ILE A 68 -29.73 -3.58 -2.37
CA ILE A 68 -28.29 -3.37 -2.23
C ILE A 68 -27.52 -4.23 -3.24
N TYR A 69 -27.94 -5.49 -3.43
CA TYR A 69 -27.33 -6.38 -4.41
C TYR A 69 -27.46 -5.84 -5.85
N LYS A 70 -28.66 -5.40 -6.27
CA LYS A 70 -28.87 -4.80 -7.59
C LYS A 70 -28.03 -3.54 -7.80
N LYS A 71 -27.96 -2.68 -6.78
CA LYS A 71 -27.15 -1.46 -6.82
C LYS A 71 -25.67 -1.81 -7.02
N SER A 72 -25.16 -2.77 -6.25
CA SER A 72 -23.77 -3.26 -6.34
C SER A 72 -23.40 -3.77 -7.74
N VAL A 73 -24.23 -4.65 -8.31
CA VAL A 73 -24.01 -5.20 -9.67
C VAL A 73 -24.05 -4.12 -10.75
N TYR A 74 -24.94 -3.12 -10.60
CA TYR A 74 -25.05 -2.01 -11.56
C TYR A 74 -23.79 -1.13 -11.57
N TYR A 75 -23.22 -0.83 -10.40
CA TYR A 75 -21.95 -0.09 -10.32
C TYR A 75 -20.77 -0.91 -10.85
N GLU A 76 -20.73 -2.21 -10.59
CA GLU A 76 -19.69 -3.11 -11.13
C GLU A 76 -19.72 -3.13 -12.67
N SER A 77 -20.91 -3.15 -13.27
CA SER A 77 -21.09 -3.08 -14.73
C SER A 77 -20.67 -1.73 -15.32
N LEU A 78 -21.01 -0.62 -14.67
CA LEU A 78 -20.61 0.72 -15.13
C LEU A 78 -19.10 0.94 -15.02
N VAL A 79 -18.47 0.44 -13.95
CA VAL A 79 -17.02 0.53 -13.77
C VAL A 79 -16.29 -0.31 -14.82
N ASN A 80 -16.69 -1.57 -15.05
CA ASN A 80 -16.07 -2.40 -16.09
C ASN A 80 -16.24 -1.79 -17.48
N SER A 81 -17.42 -1.25 -17.81
CA SER A 81 -17.66 -0.59 -19.09
C SER A 81 -16.83 0.68 -19.28
N ALA A 82 -16.64 1.47 -18.22
CA ALA A 82 -15.77 2.65 -18.24
C ALA A 82 -14.28 2.27 -18.29
N PHE A 83 -13.88 1.18 -17.65
CA PHE A 83 -12.50 0.69 -17.63
C PHE A 83 -12.09 0.13 -18.99
N ASP A 84 -12.92 -0.71 -19.63
CA ASP A 84 -12.64 -1.26 -20.97
C ASP A 84 -12.60 -0.15 -22.04
N ASN A 85 -13.60 0.74 -22.05
CA ASN A 85 -13.69 1.75 -23.11
C ASN A 85 -12.74 2.93 -22.92
N GLY A 86 -12.49 3.34 -21.68
CA GLY A 86 -11.73 4.56 -21.37
C GLY A 86 -10.28 4.32 -20.96
N VAL A 87 -10.05 3.32 -20.10
CA VAL A 87 -8.76 3.13 -19.42
C VAL A 87 -7.91 2.11 -20.18
N TYR A 88 -8.47 0.94 -20.51
CA TYR A 88 -7.75 -0.15 -21.18
C TYR A 88 -7.27 0.26 -22.57
N ARG A 89 -8.13 0.88 -23.40
CA ARG A 89 -7.76 1.41 -24.72
C ARG A 89 -6.60 2.41 -24.71
N ARG A 90 -6.40 3.13 -23.59
CA ARG A 90 -5.31 4.11 -23.43
C ARG A 90 -4.06 3.48 -22.82
N LEU A 91 -4.21 2.46 -22.00
CA LEU A 91 -3.11 1.72 -21.36
C LEU A 91 -2.51 0.62 -22.25
N GLU A 92 -3.30 0.01 -23.14
CA GLU A 92 -2.84 -1.00 -24.09
C GLU A 92 -1.62 -0.56 -24.92
N PRO A 93 -1.59 0.64 -25.55
CA PRO A 93 -0.41 1.08 -26.29
C PRO A 93 0.80 1.36 -25.37
N VAL A 94 0.58 1.69 -24.10
CA VAL A 94 1.66 1.94 -23.13
C VAL A 94 2.25 0.61 -22.63
N LEU A 95 1.39 -0.36 -22.30
CA LEU A 95 1.79 -1.72 -21.93
C LEU A 95 2.56 -2.40 -23.06
N ARG A 96 2.12 -2.22 -24.31
CA ARG A 96 2.84 -2.73 -25.48
C ARG A 96 4.25 -2.13 -25.61
N LYS A 97 4.37 -0.80 -25.44
CA LYS A 97 5.68 -0.13 -25.44
C LYS A 97 6.60 -0.58 -24.30
N VAL A 98 6.05 -0.86 -23.12
CA VAL A 98 6.82 -1.37 -21.98
C VAL A 98 7.28 -2.81 -22.22
N ALA A 99 6.42 -3.64 -22.82
CA ALA A 99 6.80 -5.00 -23.22
C ALA A 99 7.90 -4.99 -24.29
N GLU A 100 7.80 -4.11 -25.30
CA GLU A 100 8.85 -3.89 -26.32
C GLU A 100 10.17 -3.42 -25.66
N ALA A 101 10.12 -2.43 -24.78
CA ALA A 101 11.30 -1.93 -24.06
C ALA A 101 11.97 -3.01 -23.17
N HIS A 102 11.18 -3.91 -22.57
CA HIS A 102 11.72 -5.02 -21.78
C HIS A 102 12.48 -6.03 -22.66
N THR A 103 11.95 -6.35 -23.84
CA THR A 103 12.66 -7.21 -24.81
C THR A 103 13.93 -6.57 -25.37
N GLU A 104 13.96 -5.24 -25.53
CA GLU A 104 15.18 -4.51 -25.89
C GLU A 104 16.22 -4.50 -24.75
N MET A 105 15.77 -4.41 -23.49
CA MET A 105 16.65 -4.52 -22.31
C MET A 105 17.28 -5.92 -22.18
N GLU A 106 16.56 -6.99 -22.49
CA GLU A 106 17.11 -8.35 -22.51
C GLU A 106 18.20 -8.50 -23.59
N GLY A 107 18.00 -7.85 -24.74
CA GLY A 107 19.03 -7.74 -25.78
C GLY A 107 20.26 -6.93 -25.35
N LEU A 108 20.08 -5.90 -24.51
CA LEU A 108 21.18 -5.12 -23.92
C LEU A 108 21.95 -5.91 -22.86
N GLU A 109 21.26 -6.67 -22.00
CA GLU A 109 21.89 -7.55 -21.01
C GLU A 109 22.80 -8.59 -21.68
N SER A 110 22.33 -9.20 -22.78
CA SER A 110 23.15 -10.11 -23.58
C SER A 110 24.42 -9.44 -24.13
N ARG A 111 24.29 -8.22 -24.66
CA ARG A 111 25.45 -7.43 -25.13
C ARG A 111 26.39 -7.06 -23.99
N LEU A 112 25.85 -6.70 -22.83
CA LEU A 112 26.61 -6.36 -21.65
C LEU A 112 27.42 -7.58 -21.17
N ASN A 113 26.82 -8.77 -21.15
CA ASN A 113 27.49 -10.01 -20.77
C ASN A 113 28.62 -10.39 -21.76
N ILE A 114 28.45 -10.12 -23.06
CA ILE A 114 29.52 -10.28 -24.06
C ILE A 114 30.66 -9.27 -23.81
N ILE A 115 30.33 -8.03 -23.46
CA ILE A 115 31.31 -6.99 -23.12
C ILE A 115 32.05 -7.38 -21.84
N ASP A 116 31.35 -7.80 -20.79
CA ASP A 116 31.92 -8.21 -19.52
C ASP A 116 32.87 -9.39 -19.71
N ARG A 117 32.47 -10.37 -20.52
CA ARG A 117 33.36 -11.47 -20.91
C ARG A 117 34.60 -11.00 -21.67
N LYS A 118 34.45 -10.07 -22.62
CA LYS A 118 35.61 -9.51 -23.36
C LYS A 118 36.53 -8.70 -22.45
N VAL A 119 35.97 -7.91 -21.55
CA VAL A 119 36.70 -7.13 -20.54
C VAL A 119 37.43 -8.08 -19.60
N GLN A 120 36.77 -9.13 -19.11
CA GLN A 120 37.41 -10.16 -18.28
C GLN A 120 38.54 -10.87 -19.02
N THR A 121 38.38 -11.12 -20.34
CA THR A 121 39.44 -11.73 -21.16
C THR A 121 40.65 -10.79 -21.30
N VAL A 122 40.40 -9.49 -21.50
CA VAL A 122 41.45 -8.45 -21.57
C VAL A 122 42.11 -8.24 -20.20
N ILE A 123 41.33 -8.26 -19.11
CA ILE A 123 41.84 -8.22 -17.74
C ILE A 123 42.67 -9.46 -17.47
N ASP A 124 42.24 -10.67 -17.82
CA ASP A 124 43.01 -11.90 -17.60
C ASP A 124 44.31 -11.93 -18.45
N GLU A 125 44.30 -11.34 -19.65
CA GLU A 125 45.51 -11.11 -20.45
C GLU A 125 46.45 -10.08 -19.81
N GLN A 126 45.93 -9.01 -19.19
CA GLN A 126 46.73 -7.96 -18.55
C GLN A 126 47.12 -8.29 -17.08
N VAL A 127 46.36 -9.13 -16.38
CA VAL A 127 46.60 -9.60 -15.00
C VAL A 127 47.66 -10.70 -14.95
N LYS A 128 48.03 -11.31 -16.09
CA LYS A 128 49.30 -12.05 -16.20
C LYS A 128 50.53 -11.16 -16.07
N SER A 129 50.38 -9.83 -16.07
CA SER A 129 51.51 -8.89 -16.13
C SER A 129 51.64 -7.91 -14.95
N GLU A 130 50.73 -7.85 -13.97
CA GLU A 130 50.97 -7.07 -12.73
C GLU A 130 49.94 -7.37 -11.62
N PRO A 131 50.27 -7.15 -10.33
CA PRO A 131 49.51 -7.67 -9.19
C PRO A 131 48.26 -6.84 -8.88
N ARG A 132 47.23 -7.58 -8.45
CA ARG A 132 45.85 -7.14 -8.19
C ARG A 132 45.78 -6.02 -7.15
N LEU A 133 45.10 -4.93 -7.50
CA LEU A 133 44.53 -3.96 -6.57
C LEU A 133 43.05 -4.30 -6.34
N GLU A 134 42.72 -4.52 -5.07
CA GLU A 134 41.37 -4.84 -4.58
C GLU A 134 40.41 -3.68 -4.88
N VAL A 135 39.41 -3.94 -5.70
CA VAL A 135 38.29 -3.02 -5.93
C VAL A 135 37.34 -3.17 -4.75
N GLU A 136 37.58 -2.36 -3.73
CA GLU A 136 36.66 -2.14 -2.62
C GLU A 136 35.35 -1.57 -3.21
N THR A 137 34.33 -2.42 -3.29
CA THR A 137 32.98 -1.99 -3.67
C THR A 137 32.54 -0.93 -2.66
N ALA A 138 32.20 0.26 -3.15
CA ALA A 138 31.74 1.38 -2.36
C ALA A 138 30.37 1.08 -1.74
N ILE A 139 30.36 0.21 -0.72
CA ILE A 139 29.33 0.14 0.30
C ILE A 139 29.42 1.49 1.01
N ALA A 140 28.33 2.27 1.04
CA ALA A 140 28.29 3.52 1.77
C ALA A 140 28.92 3.30 3.17
N PRO A 141 29.95 4.09 3.54
CA PRO A 141 30.93 3.69 4.53
C PRO A 141 30.26 3.18 5.80
N GLY A 142 30.44 1.88 6.06
CA GLY A 142 29.94 1.10 7.20
C GLY A 142 28.42 1.07 7.42
N THR A 143 27.64 0.81 6.37
CA THR A 143 26.32 0.20 6.52
C THR A 143 26.47 -1.32 6.45
N SER A 144 25.83 -2.05 7.37
CA SER A 144 25.89 -3.51 7.36
C SER A 144 25.01 -4.06 6.21
N MET A 145 25.41 -5.19 5.61
CA MET A 145 24.55 -5.88 4.62
C MET A 145 23.17 -6.22 5.22
N GLY A 146 23.13 -6.52 6.53
CA GLY A 146 21.90 -6.73 7.29
C GLY A 146 21.00 -5.50 7.37
N PHE A 147 21.55 -4.30 7.46
CA PHE A 147 20.79 -3.05 7.41
C PHE A 147 20.14 -2.81 6.05
N ILE A 148 20.86 -3.08 4.96
CA ILE A 148 20.34 -2.93 3.60
C ILE A 148 19.13 -3.85 3.40
N ILE A 149 19.22 -5.12 3.79
CA ILE A 149 18.11 -6.08 3.69
C ILE A 149 16.91 -5.62 4.54
N LYS A 150 17.12 -5.20 5.79
CA LYS A 150 16.05 -4.70 6.66
C LYS A 150 15.40 -3.44 6.09
N THR A 151 16.19 -2.56 5.46
CA THR A 151 15.72 -1.32 4.83
C THR A 151 14.86 -1.61 3.61
N ILE A 152 15.29 -2.52 2.73
CA ILE A 152 14.50 -2.95 1.56
C ILE A 152 13.19 -3.59 2.02
N PHE A 153 13.25 -4.48 3.02
CA PHE A 153 12.06 -5.12 3.57
C PHE A 153 11.07 -4.10 4.16
N LEU A 154 11.56 -3.14 4.96
CA LEU A 154 10.72 -2.09 5.53
C LEU A 154 10.16 -1.16 4.45
N ALA A 155 10.91 -0.88 3.38
CA ALA A 155 10.42 -0.11 2.23
C ALA A 155 9.29 -0.84 1.49
N ILE A 156 9.38 -2.16 1.29
CA ILE A 156 8.31 -2.97 0.68
C ILE A 156 7.05 -2.94 1.56
N ILE A 157 7.18 -3.06 2.88
CA ILE A 157 6.05 -2.96 3.81
C ILE A 157 5.45 -1.55 3.76
N THR A 158 6.28 -0.51 3.75
CA THR A 158 5.86 0.89 3.68
C THR A 158 5.09 1.17 2.39
N MET A 159 5.58 0.67 1.25
CA MET A 159 4.91 0.77 -0.05
C MET A 159 3.58 -0.01 -0.08
N SER A 160 3.56 -1.21 0.49
CA SER A 160 2.32 -1.99 0.63
C SER A 160 1.29 -1.26 1.49
N GLY A 161 1.73 -0.67 2.60
CA GLY A 161 0.89 0.15 3.48
C GLY A 161 0.35 1.41 2.79
N PHE A 162 1.17 2.04 1.94
CA PHE A 162 0.76 3.18 1.14
C PHE A 162 -0.37 2.82 0.17
N LEU A 163 -0.16 1.76 -0.62
CA LEU A 163 -1.16 1.29 -1.59
C LEU A 163 -2.45 0.85 -0.88
N PHE A 164 -2.33 0.18 0.26
CA PHE A 164 -3.47 -0.20 1.09
C PHE A 164 -4.27 1.02 1.56
N MET A 165 -3.60 2.07 2.05
CA MET A 165 -4.28 3.29 2.50
C MET A 165 -4.97 4.06 1.36
N LEU A 166 -4.36 4.11 0.17
CA LEU A 166 -4.99 4.71 -1.01
C LEU A 166 -6.25 3.95 -1.46
N TYR A 167 -6.24 2.63 -1.33
CA TYR A 167 -7.36 1.80 -1.81
C TYR A 167 -8.53 1.73 -0.81
N THR A 168 -8.23 1.61 0.48
CA THR A 168 -9.25 1.37 1.51
C THR A 168 -9.85 2.66 2.08
N SER A 169 -9.27 3.85 1.78
CA SER A 169 -9.74 5.16 2.27
C SER A 169 -10.19 5.11 3.75
N VAL A 170 -9.30 4.61 4.61
CA VAL A 170 -9.59 4.41 6.03
C VAL A 170 -9.56 5.77 6.73
N GLY A 171 -10.61 6.12 7.48
CA GLY A 171 -10.68 7.37 8.25
C GLY A 171 -9.56 7.55 9.30
N TYR A 172 -8.85 6.48 9.62
CA TYR A 172 -7.72 6.40 10.57
C TYR A 172 -6.34 6.32 9.88
N SER A 173 -6.25 6.70 8.60
CA SER A 173 -4.99 6.66 7.81
C SER A 173 -3.83 7.43 8.46
N HIS A 174 -4.12 8.47 9.24
CA HIS A 174 -3.14 9.25 10.00
C HIS A 174 -2.35 8.42 11.02
N PHE A 175 -2.99 7.47 11.71
CA PHE A 175 -2.29 6.59 12.66
C PHE A 175 -1.39 5.58 11.97
N ALA A 176 -1.83 5.08 10.82
CA ALA A 176 -1.04 4.12 10.04
C ALA A 176 0.18 4.81 9.39
N ALA A 177 0.03 6.05 8.89
CA ALA A 177 1.16 6.84 8.42
C ALA A 177 2.17 7.08 9.55
N LEU A 178 1.70 7.49 10.74
CA LEU A 178 2.53 7.72 11.92
C LEU A 178 3.30 6.47 12.36
N LEU A 179 2.69 5.29 12.27
CA LEU A 179 3.36 4.01 12.56
C LEU A 179 4.59 3.81 11.66
N PHE A 180 4.51 4.16 10.37
CA PHE A 180 5.66 4.06 9.47
C PHE A 180 6.79 5.02 9.84
N PHE A 181 6.49 6.25 10.27
CA PHE A 181 7.52 7.16 10.77
C PHE A 181 8.29 6.55 11.94
N PHE A 182 7.59 5.90 12.87
CA PHE A 182 8.22 5.22 14.00
C PHE A 182 9.03 3.99 13.59
N LEU A 183 8.53 3.16 12.67
CA LEU A 183 9.28 2.00 12.20
C LEU A 183 10.61 2.41 11.53
N TRP A 184 10.57 3.45 10.70
CA TRP A 184 11.75 3.99 10.05
C TRP A 184 12.72 4.62 11.04
N TRP A 185 12.20 5.37 12.01
CA TRP A 185 13.01 5.90 13.11
C TRP A 185 13.69 4.77 13.90
N LEU A 186 12.96 3.73 14.26
CA LEU A 186 13.46 2.61 15.06
C LEU A 186 14.57 1.86 14.31
N LEU A 187 14.37 1.57 13.03
CA LEU A 187 15.35 0.87 12.20
C LEU A 187 16.68 1.64 12.12
N ILE A 188 16.62 2.94 11.82
CA ILE A 188 17.81 3.79 11.69
C ILE A 188 18.47 3.98 13.06
N SER A 189 17.69 4.25 14.12
CA SER A 189 18.23 4.46 15.47
C SER A 189 18.92 3.21 16.01
N TYR A 190 18.40 2.03 15.68
CA TYR A 190 19.01 0.76 16.05
C TYR A 190 20.35 0.51 15.35
N GLU A 191 20.42 0.75 14.03
CA GLU A 191 21.67 0.54 13.28
C GLU A 191 22.79 1.47 13.75
N PHE A 192 22.47 2.74 13.96
CA PHE A 192 23.44 3.78 14.34
C PHE A 192 23.61 3.94 15.86
N LYS A 193 22.98 3.07 16.67
CA LYS A 193 23.01 3.09 18.16
C LYS A 193 22.65 4.46 18.76
N LEU A 194 21.68 5.15 18.16
CA LEU A 194 21.30 6.53 18.49
C LEU A 194 20.33 6.64 19.68
N PHE A 195 19.94 5.53 20.31
CA PHE A 195 18.98 5.53 21.43
C PHE A 195 19.43 6.33 22.65
N ASN A 196 20.74 6.47 22.86
CA ASN A 196 21.28 7.28 23.96
C ASN A 196 21.38 8.77 23.62
N ASN A 197 21.14 9.17 22.36
CA ASN A 197 21.22 10.55 21.92
C ASN A 197 19.84 11.22 22.06
N THR A 198 19.76 12.29 22.85
CA THR A 198 18.52 13.07 23.04
C THR A 198 17.99 13.64 21.72
N ALA A 199 18.87 14.00 20.77
CA ALA A 199 18.46 14.53 19.47
C ALA A 199 17.67 13.51 18.64
N ALA A 200 18.01 12.22 18.73
CA ALA A 200 17.27 11.15 18.03
C ALA A 200 15.82 11.04 18.53
N TRP A 201 15.60 11.21 19.83
CA TRP A 201 14.26 11.20 20.42
C TRP A 201 13.44 12.43 20.04
N VAL A 202 14.06 13.60 19.91
CA VAL A 202 13.39 14.81 19.40
C VAL A 202 12.90 14.58 17.96
N ILE A 203 13.72 13.94 17.12
CA ILE A 203 13.36 13.62 15.74
C ILE A 203 12.21 12.61 15.68
N ALA A 204 12.11 11.67 16.63
CA ALA A 204 10.97 10.74 16.76
C ALA A 204 9.68 11.44 17.22
N PHE A 205 9.82 12.41 18.13
CA PHE A 205 8.69 13.15 18.69
C PHE A 205 8.06 14.10 17.68
N LEU A 206 8.84 14.56 16.70
CA LEU A 206 8.39 15.50 15.68
C LEU A 206 7.23 14.94 14.82
N PRO A 207 7.30 13.73 14.22
CA PRO A 207 6.15 13.11 13.55
C PRO A 207 4.96 12.84 14.48
N LEU A 208 5.20 12.49 15.75
CA LEU A 208 4.14 12.20 16.72
C LEU A 208 3.18 13.38 16.88
N LEU A 209 3.72 14.60 16.83
CA LEU A 209 2.95 15.83 16.99
C LEU A 209 2.50 16.39 15.63
N LEU A 210 3.39 16.43 14.64
CA LEU A 210 3.08 17.02 13.34
C LEU A 210 2.07 16.21 12.53
N VAL A 211 2.15 14.87 12.55
CA VAL A 211 1.30 14.04 11.67
C VAL A 211 -0.18 14.17 12.01
N PRO A 212 -0.63 14.00 13.27
CA PRO A 212 -2.05 14.11 13.60
C PRO A 212 -2.58 15.54 13.39
N VAL A 213 -1.82 16.56 13.80
CA VAL A 213 -2.23 17.97 13.67
C VAL A 213 -2.34 18.38 12.21
N SER A 214 -1.36 17.99 11.39
CA SER A 214 -1.36 18.32 9.97
C SER A 214 -2.47 17.57 9.22
N PHE A 215 -2.79 16.32 9.61
CA PHE A 215 -3.93 15.60 9.05
C PHE A 215 -5.27 16.26 9.39
N MET A 216 -5.45 16.74 10.63
CA MET A 216 -6.67 17.45 11.02
C MET A 216 -6.86 18.77 10.25
N ILE A 217 -5.79 19.55 10.10
CA ILE A 217 -5.85 20.85 9.42
C ILE A 217 -6.02 20.66 7.91
N LEU A 218 -5.16 19.86 7.28
CA LEU A 218 -5.14 19.68 5.83
C LEU A 218 -6.28 18.80 5.32
N GLY A 219 -6.83 17.91 6.16
CA GLY A 219 -7.99 17.08 5.82
C GLY A 219 -9.28 17.85 5.56
N TYR A 220 -9.34 19.13 5.96
CA TYR A 220 -10.44 20.01 5.58
C TYR A 220 -10.31 20.54 4.14
N PHE A 221 -9.08 20.68 3.62
CA PHE A 221 -8.80 21.34 2.33
C PHE A 221 -8.43 20.37 1.21
N ILE A 222 -7.91 19.18 1.54
CA ILE A 222 -7.32 18.24 0.60
C ILE A 222 -8.09 16.92 0.65
N ASP A 223 -8.33 16.34 -0.54
CA ASP A 223 -8.91 15.00 -0.68
C ASP A 223 -8.12 13.95 0.13
N PRO A 224 -8.79 12.98 0.79
CA PRO A 224 -8.12 11.98 1.63
C PRO A 224 -6.97 11.23 0.96
N ASN A 225 -7.08 10.89 -0.33
CA ASN A 225 -6.05 10.15 -1.04
C ASN A 225 -4.83 11.03 -1.34
N ASN A 226 -5.07 12.28 -1.76
CA ASN A 226 -4.01 13.26 -1.97
C ASN A 226 -3.29 13.59 -0.66
N LEU A 227 -4.04 13.63 0.45
CA LEU A 227 -3.47 13.83 1.78
C LEU A 227 -2.55 12.67 2.19
N VAL A 228 -3.00 11.43 2.02
CA VAL A 228 -2.17 10.23 2.28
C VAL A 228 -0.89 10.27 1.43
N ALA A 229 -0.99 10.56 0.13
CA ALA A 229 0.17 10.68 -0.75
C ALA A 229 1.17 11.75 -0.28
N LEU A 230 0.67 12.92 0.15
CA LEU A 230 1.51 13.98 0.70
C LEU A 230 2.28 13.53 1.95
N PHE A 231 1.63 12.81 2.87
CA PHE A 231 2.29 12.31 4.08
C PHE A 231 3.33 11.23 3.80
N TYR A 232 3.11 10.39 2.79
CA TYR A 232 4.10 9.42 2.34
C TYR A 232 5.31 10.06 1.64
N LEU A 233 5.10 11.18 0.95
CA LEU A 233 6.19 12.01 0.44
C LEU A 233 7.01 12.61 1.60
N PHE A 234 6.33 13.15 2.61
CA PHE A 234 7.01 13.63 3.83
C PHE A 234 7.70 12.52 4.60
N LEU A 235 7.16 11.30 4.60
CA LEU A 235 7.82 10.13 5.18
C LEU A 235 9.14 9.84 4.45
N ALA A 236 9.13 9.80 3.11
CA ALA A 236 10.35 9.58 2.33
C ALA A 236 11.39 10.67 2.61
N LEU A 237 10.96 11.94 2.67
CA LEU A 237 11.83 13.06 3.02
C LEU A 237 12.39 12.92 4.44
N TYR A 238 11.56 12.55 5.41
CA TYR A 238 11.95 12.32 6.80
C TYR A 238 13.00 11.20 6.91
N VAL A 239 12.76 10.06 6.25
CA VAL A 239 13.69 8.93 6.22
C VAL A 239 15.04 9.36 5.66
N PHE A 240 15.03 10.09 4.54
CA PHE A 240 16.24 10.59 3.89
C PHE A 240 17.04 11.55 4.80
N LEU A 241 16.35 12.52 5.41
CA LEU A 241 16.97 13.50 6.31
C LEU A 241 17.50 12.82 7.59
N TYR A 242 16.72 11.92 8.19
CA TYR A 242 17.12 11.23 9.41
C TYR A 242 18.29 10.28 9.17
N PHE A 243 18.28 9.55 8.06
CA PHE A 243 19.42 8.72 7.65
C PHE A 243 20.68 9.56 7.42
N SER A 244 20.55 10.69 6.72
CA SER A 244 21.69 11.58 6.46
C SER A 244 22.27 12.17 7.74
N TRP A 245 21.41 12.56 8.68
CA TRP A 245 21.82 13.04 10.00
C TRP A 245 22.47 11.92 10.84
N ALA A 246 21.88 10.72 10.86
CA ALA A 246 22.41 9.57 11.58
C ALA A 246 23.82 9.16 11.10
N VAL A 247 24.05 9.21 9.79
CA VAL A 247 25.37 8.96 9.19
C VAL A 247 26.35 10.07 9.55
N TYR A 248 25.92 11.34 9.50
CA TYR A 248 26.76 12.47 9.87
C TYR A 248 27.19 12.43 11.35
N GLU A 249 26.26 12.15 12.27
CA GLU A 249 26.52 12.12 13.71
C GLU A 249 27.45 10.97 14.10
N THR A 250 27.33 9.82 13.43
CA THR A 250 28.15 8.64 13.76
C THR A 250 29.52 8.63 13.08
N LYS A 251 29.68 9.30 11.92
CA LYS A 251 30.89 9.17 11.09
C LYS A 251 31.52 10.49 10.65
N GLY A 252 30.94 11.64 10.98
CA GLY A 252 31.46 12.97 10.64
C GLY A 252 31.55 13.25 9.13
N THR A 253 30.95 12.42 8.28
CA THR A 253 30.95 12.56 6.82
C THR A 253 29.53 12.42 6.30
N LEU A 254 29.15 13.28 5.36
CA LEU A 254 27.85 13.16 4.68
C LEU A 254 27.87 11.94 3.75
N PRO A 255 26.78 11.15 3.69
CA PRO A 255 26.69 9.97 2.80
C PRO A 255 26.81 10.33 1.32
N PHE A 256 26.57 11.60 0.98
CA PHE A 256 26.78 12.15 -0.35
C PHE A 256 27.95 13.13 -0.29
N ASN A 257 29.06 12.77 -0.93
CA ASN A 257 30.15 13.70 -1.16
C ASN A 257 29.72 14.65 -2.28
N LEU A 258 28.93 15.68 -1.93
CA LEU A 258 28.53 16.75 -2.84
C LEU A 258 29.78 17.60 -3.15
N ASN A 259 30.61 17.12 -4.07
CA ASN A 259 31.78 17.83 -4.56
C ASN A 259 31.37 18.96 -5.53
N ILE A 260 30.56 19.90 -5.03
CA ILE A 260 30.11 21.10 -5.75
C ILE A 260 31.28 22.07 -6.02
N GLY A 261 32.37 21.96 -5.26
CA GLY A 261 33.57 22.78 -5.41
C GLY A 261 34.37 22.56 -6.70
N ARG A 262 34.21 21.42 -7.40
CA ARG A 262 34.86 21.18 -8.69
C ARG A 262 34.22 21.90 -9.87
N TYR A 263 32.92 22.21 -9.80
CA TYR A 263 32.21 22.86 -10.90
C TYR A 263 32.37 24.39 -10.92
N PHE A 264 32.74 25.01 -9.80
CA PHE A 264 32.98 26.47 -9.74
C PHE A 264 34.40 26.89 -10.09
N LYS A 265 35.34 25.95 -10.32
CA LYS A 265 36.75 26.27 -10.62
C LYS A 265 37.13 26.13 -12.11
N GLN A 266 36.14 25.94 -12.99
CA GLN A 266 36.31 25.86 -14.45
C GLN A 266 35.68 27.06 -15.20
N LYS A 267 35.64 28.23 -14.58
CA LYS A 267 35.46 29.50 -15.30
C LYS A 267 36.60 30.45 -15.00
#